data_AF-A0A970PHJ2-F1
#
_entry.id   AF-A0A970PHJ2-F1
#
_cell.length_a   1.000
_cell.length_b   1.000
_cell.length_c   1.000
_cell.angle_alpha   90.00
_cell.angle_beta   90.00
_cell.angle_gamma   90.00
#
_symmetry.space_group_name_H-M   'P 1'
#
loop_
_entity.id
_entity.type
_entity.pdbx_description
1 polymer ?
#
loop_
_entity_poly.entity_id
_entity_poly.type
_entity_poly.pdbx_seq_one_letter_code
_entity_poly.pdbx_strand_id
1 'polypeptide(L)'
;MESIHKGLIIQHIVGQELQSIWASSPPKLSFWVREKHQSSAEVDFVIPHRGKLFPIEVKSGSTGSLRSLMQFMLISDHDMAIRIHEGSLSLDQLQLPDGRPIKLLNLPLCLSAKVREYADHFFAL
;
A
#
# COMPACT_ATOMS: atom_id res chain seq x y z
N MET A 1 -6.30 -24.36 3.64
CA MET A 1 -6.80 -23.01 3.97
C MET A 1 -7.43 -22.43 2.72
N GLU A 2 -8.70 -22.02 2.78
CA GLU A 2 -9.31 -21.28 1.67
C GLU A 2 -8.58 -19.94 1.44
N SER A 3 -8.48 -19.51 0.19
CA SER A 3 -7.71 -18.33 -0.23
C SER A 3 -8.14 -17.02 0.45
N ILE A 4 -9.43 -16.89 0.78
CA ILE A 4 -10.00 -15.72 1.47
C ILE A 4 -9.42 -15.56 2.89
N HIS A 5 -9.34 -16.66 3.63
CA HIS A 5 -8.81 -16.67 4.99
C HIS A 5 -7.32 -16.29 5.02
N LYS A 6 -6.56 -16.74 4.01
CA LYS A 6 -5.15 -16.37 3.84
C LYS A 6 -4.98 -14.85 3.63
N GLY A 7 -5.83 -14.24 2.80
CA GLY A 7 -5.81 -12.79 2.55
C GLY A 7 -6.03 -11.96 3.81
N LEU A 8 -7.08 -12.29 4.58
CA LEU A 8 -7.42 -11.58 5.82
C LEU A 8 -6.32 -11.70 6.90
N ILE A 9 -5.72 -12.89 7.03
CA ILE A 9 -4.61 -13.13 7.97
C ILE A 9 -3.39 -12.30 7.56
N ILE A 10 -3.04 -12.29 6.27
CA ILE A 10 -1.91 -11.51 5.77
C ILE A 10 -2.12 -10.01 5.99
N GLN A 11 -3.32 -9.49 5.72
CA GLN A 11 -3.65 -8.09 5.99
C GLN A 11 -3.53 -7.76 7.49
N HIS A 12 -3.98 -8.65 8.38
CA HIS A 12 -3.81 -8.48 9.83
C HIS A 12 -2.34 -8.48 10.27
N ILE A 13 -1.54 -9.41 9.76
CA ILE A 13 -0.10 -9.47 10.05
C ILE A 13 0.57 -8.18 9.60
N VAL A 14 0.32 -7.76 8.35
CA VAL A 14 0.86 -6.49 7.83
C VAL A 14 0.41 -5.31 8.68
N GLY A 15 -0.85 -5.26 9.11
CA GLY A 15 -1.33 -4.21 10.01
C GLY A 15 -0.57 -4.16 11.34
N GLN A 16 -0.27 -5.31 11.97
CA GLN A 16 0.51 -5.36 13.20
C GLN A 16 1.95 -4.90 12.99
N GLU A 17 2.58 -5.36 11.90
CA GLU A 17 3.92 -4.93 11.50
C GLU A 17 3.96 -3.42 11.25
N LEU A 18 2.97 -2.86 10.55
CA LEU A 18 2.84 -1.43 10.34
C LEU A 18 2.66 -0.66 11.66
N GLN A 19 1.86 -1.16 12.60
CA GLN A 19 1.71 -0.50 13.91
C GLN A 19 3.01 -0.47 14.72
N SER A 20 3.84 -1.52 14.59
CA SER A 20 5.12 -1.62 15.32
C SER A 20 6.12 -0.52 14.97
N ILE A 21 5.93 0.14 13.82
CA ILE A 21 6.76 1.22 13.29
C ILE A 21 6.79 2.46 14.22
N TRP A 22 5.77 2.64 15.07
CA TRP A 22 5.66 3.77 15.98
C TRP A 22 5.95 3.35 17.41
N ALA A 23 7.09 3.80 17.94
CA ALA A 23 7.67 3.30 19.20
C ALA A 23 6.89 3.66 20.48
N SER A 24 6.09 4.73 20.49
CA SER A 24 5.55 5.29 21.76
C SER A 24 4.06 5.63 21.73
N SER A 25 3.45 5.71 20.55
CA SER A 25 2.01 5.92 20.37
C SER A 25 1.65 5.53 18.94
N PRO A 26 1.33 4.25 18.67
CA PRO A 26 0.94 3.84 17.35
C PRO A 26 -0.32 4.62 16.93
N PRO A 27 -0.27 5.40 15.84
CA PRO A 27 -1.47 5.98 15.28
C PRO A 27 -2.40 4.82 14.91
N LYS A 28 -3.71 5.08 14.97
CA LYS A 28 -4.66 4.15 14.39
C LYS A 28 -4.32 3.98 12.91
N LEU A 29 -4.15 2.73 12.48
CA LEU A 29 -4.06 2.43 11.06
C LEU A 29 -5.28 3.04 10.38
N SER A 30 -5.02 3.81 9.34
CA SER A 30 -6.03 4.47 8.54
C SER A 30 -6.06 3.80 7.19
N PHE A 31 -7.22 3.85 6.55
CA PHE A 31 -7.46 3.40 5.19
C PHE A 31 -8.19 4.51 4.44
N TRP A 32 -8.24 4.42 3.12
CA TRP A 32 -8.99 5.37 2.30
C TRP A 32 -10.08 4.64 1.53
N VAL A 33 -11.26 5.25 1.51
CA VAL A 33 -12.42 4.82 0.72
C VAL A 33 -12.84 5.95 -0.20
N ARG A 34 -13.11 5.61 -1.46
CA ARG A 34 -13.75 6.52 -2.39
C ARG A 34 -15.26 6.61 -2.11
N GLU A 35 -15.72 7.79 -1.74
CA GLU A 35 -17.16 8.07 -1.61
C GLU A 35 -17.75 8.48 -2.98
N LYS A 36 -18.17 7.49 -3.78
CA LYS A 36 -18.94 7.72 -5.01
C LYS A 36 -20.14 6.79 -5.06
N HIS A 37 -21.34 7.36 -5.27
CA HIS A 37 -22.57 6.61 -5.48
C HIS A 37 -22.35 5.61 -6.64
N GLN A 38 -22.42 4.30 -6.36
CA GLN A 38 -22.24 3.16 -7.28
C GLN A 38 -20.80 2.67 -7.60
N SER A 39 -19.74 3.19 -6.98
CA SER A 39 -18.39 2.61 -7.12
C SER A 39 -17.56 2.82 -5.86
N SER A 40 -17.37 1.78 -5.06
CA SER A 40 -16.40 1.79 -3.97
C SER A 40 -15.00 1.43 -4.48
N ALA A 41 -14.00 2.11 -3.95
CA ALA A 41 -12.59 1.77 -4.06
C ALA A 41 -12.01 1.95 -2.67
N GLU A 42 -11.26 0.96 -2.20
CA GLU A 42 -10.70 0.93 -0.85
C GLU A 42 -9.26 0.42 -0.91
N VAL A 43 -8.34 1.17 -0.33
CA VAL A 43 -6.94 0.72 -0.11
C VAL A 43 -6.82 0.17 1.30
N ASP A 44 -6.03 -0.88 1.49
CA ASP A 44 -5.93 -1.56 2.78
C ASP A 44 -5.41 -0.65 3.89
N PHE A 45 -4.36 0.13 3.60
CA PHE A 45 -3.79 1.08 4.55
C PHE A 45 -3.33 2.36 3.86
N VAL A 46 -3.24 3.43 4.64
CA VAL A 46 -2.59 4.69 4.28
C VAL A 46 -1.65 5.06 5.42
N ILE A 47 -0.39 5.34 5.10
CA ILE A 47 0.61 5.75 6.09
C ILE A 47 1.11 7.17 5.82
N PRO A 48 1.15 8.05 6.84
CA PRO A 48 1.81 9.34 6.73
C PRO A 48 3.32 9.17 6.87
N HIS A 49 4.07 9.68 5.90
CA HIS A 49 5.53 9.70 5.94
C HIS A 49 6.07 10.84 5.07
N ARG A 50 7.08 11.58 5.55
CA ARG A 50 7.73 12.69 4.81
C ARG A 50 6.73 13.71 4.19
N GLY A 51 5.67 14.04 4.92
CA GLY A 51 4.63 14.98 4.50
C GLY A 51 3.69 14.46 3.39
N LYS A 52 3.71 13.16 3.10
CA LYS A 52 2.88 12.50 2.07
C LYS A 52 2.06 11.37 2.68
N LEU A 53 0.97 11.00 2.01
CA LEU A 53 0.11 9.88 2.39
C LEU A 53 0.31 8.71 1.42
N PHE A 54 1.13 7.74 1.81
CA PHE A 54 1.41 6.59 0.95
C PHE A 54 0.27 5.57 1.05
N PRO A 55 -0.40 5.23 -0.08
CA PRO A 55 -1.35 4.13 -0.10
C PRO A 55 -0.59 2.80 -0.13
N ILE A 56 -1.09 1.84 0.66
CA ILE A 56 -0.57 0.49 0.74
C ILE A 56 -1.68 -0.48 0.35
N GLU A 57 -1.37 -1.38 -0.59
CA GLU A 57 -2.20 -2.52 -0.94
C GLU A 57 -1.50 -3.82 -0.54
N VAL A 58 -2.21 -4.71 0.16
CA VAL A 58 -1.73 -6.01 0.63
C VAL A 58 -2.26 -7.13 -0.28
N LYS A 59 -1.36 -8.00 -0.77
CA LYS A 59 -1.74 -9.12 -1.65
C LYS A 59 -1.12 -10.43 -1.19
N SER A 60 -1.96 -11.44 -1.01
CA SER A 60 -1.57 -12.82 -0.63
C SER A 60 -1.29 -13.75 -1.83
N GLY A 61 -1.14 -13.19 -3.04
CA GLY A 61 -0.92 -13.92 -4.29
C GLY A 61 -0.74 -12.98 -5.49
N SER A 62 -0.53 -13.56 -6.68
CA SER A 62 -0.31 -12.83 -7.94
C SER A 62 -1.59 -12.27 -8.58
N THR A 63 -2.76 -12.66 -8.06
CA THR A 63 -4.07 -12.30 -8.62
C THR A 63 -4.70 -11.16 -7.83
N GLY A 64 -4.95 -10.04 -8.51
CA GLY A 64 -5.69 -8.90 -7.96
C GLY A 64 -5.34 -7.61 -8.66
N SER A 65 -6.34 -6.89 -9.16
CA SER A 65 -6.12 -5.57 -9.76
C SER A 65 -5.70 -4.56 -8.69
N LEU A 66 -4.80 -3.63 -9.03
CA LEU A 66 -4.45 -2.47 -8.20
C LEU A 66 -5.46 -1.32 -8.37
N ARG A 67 -6.73 -1.64 -8.60
CA ARG A 67 -7.74 -0.65 -8.99
C ARG A 67 -7.93 0.40 -7.91
N SER A 68 -8.05 0.01 -6.64
CA SER A 68 -8.21 0.96 -5.53
C SER A 68 -6.99 1.84 -5.36
N LEU A 69 -5.80 1.24 -5.35
CA LEU A 69 -4.52 1.96 -5.33
C LEU A 69 -4.44 2.98 -6.48
N MET A 70 -4.77 2.59 -7.71
CA MET A 70 -4.78 3.51 -8.86
C MET A 70 -5.81 4.64 -8.70
N GLN A 71 -6.98 4.37 -8.11
CA GLN A 71 -7.97 5.42 -7.83
C GLN A 71 -7.50 6.41 -6.76
N PHE A 72 -6.80 5.94 -5.72
CA PHE A 72 -6.15 6.82 -4.74
C PHE A 72 -5.10 7.69 -5.44
N MET A 73 -4.25 7.09 -6.26
CA MET A 73 -3.18 7.80 -6.95
C MET A 73 -3.67 8.84 -7.96
N LEU A 74 -4.88 8.68 -8.52
CA LEU A 74 -5.49 9.71 -9.37
C LEU A 74 -5.75 11.04 -8.64
N ILE A 75 -5.97 11.01 -7.32
CA ILE A 75 -6.24 12.20 -6.51
C ILE A 75 -5.06 12.62 -5.62
N SER A 76 -3.96 11.85 -5.64
CA SER A 76 -2.76 12.14 -4.87
C SER A 76 -1.93 13.26 -5.52
N ASP A 77 -1.18 14.00 -4.69
CA ASP A 77 -0.22 15.03 -5.11
C ASP A 77 1.19 14.47 -5.35
N HIS A 78 1.38 13.16 -5.20
CA HIS A 78 2.62 12.45 -5.49
C HIS A 78 2.41 11.22 -6.36
N ASP A 79 3.50 10.64 -6.88
CA ASP A 79 3.53 9.55 -7.85
C ASP A 79 3.97 8.21 -7.24
N MET A 80 3.89 8.07 -5.92
CA MET A 80 4.50 6.94 -5.18
C MET A 80 3.45 6.10 -4.46
N ALA A 81 3.43 4.80 -4.74
CA ALA A 81 2.52 3.84 -4.11
C ALA A 81 3.26 2.60 -3.64
N ILE A 82 2.68 1.86 -2.70
CA ILE A 82 3.32 0.69 -2.09
C ILE A 82 2.40 -0.54 -2.21
N ARG A 83 2.98 -1.67 -2.59
CA ARG A 83 2.32 -2.98 -2.53
C ARG A 83 3.12 -3.90 -1.62
N ILE A 84 2.46 -4.49 -0.63
CA ILE A 84 3.06 -5.50 0.25
C ILE A 84 2.54 -6.88 -0.16
N HIS A 85 3.43 -7.79 -0.56
CA HIS A 85 3.02 -9.10 -1.08
C HIS A 85 4.08 -10.20 -0.94
N GLU A 86 3.74 -11.42 -1.36
CA GLU A 86 4.60 -12.61 -1.32
C GLU A 86 5.73 -12.64 -2.38
N GLY A 87 5.88 -11.59 -3.18
CA GLY A 87 6.88 -11.52 -4.25
C GLY A 87 8.17 -10.83 -3.82
N SER A 88 9.04 -10.61 -4.80
CA SER A 88 10.34 -9.98 -4.60
C SER A 88 10.24 -8.46 -4.42
N LEU A 89 11.25 -7.90 -3.75
CA LEU A 89 11.47 -6.46 -3.71
C LEU A 89 11.72 -5.92 -5.13
N SER A 90 10.90 -4.97 -5.58
CA SER A 90 11.11 -4.28 -6.85
C SER A 90 10.49 -2.89 -6.85
N LEU A 91 10.91 -2.07 -7.81
CA LEU A 91 10.28 -0.78 -8.10
C LEU A 91 9.75 -0.83 -9.54
N ASP A 92 8.44 -0.89 -9.68
CA ASP A 92 7.78 -0.94 -10.98
C ASP A 92 7.29 0.46 -11.37
N GLN A 93 7.16 0.69 -12.68
CA GLN A 93 6.43 1.85 -13.21
C GLN A 93 5.05 1.40 -13.69
N LEU A 94 4.01 2.08 -13.22
CA LEU A 94 2.63 1.88 -13.68
C LEU A 94 2.11 3.14 -14.37
N GLN A 95 1.16 2.98 -15.27
CA GLN A 95 0.40 4.10 -15.83
C GLN A 95 -0.98 4.15 -15.21
N LEU A 96 -1.37 5.34 -14.72
CA LEU A 96 -2.73 5.62 -14.30
C LEU A 96 -3.68 5.67 -15.50
N PRO A 97 -5.01 5.58 -15.27
CA PRO A 97 -6.00 5.64 -16.36
C PRO A 97 -5.97 6.95 -17.15
N ASP A 98 -5.40 8.03 -16.60
CA ASP A 98 -5.21 9.32 -17.25
C ASP A 98 -3.82 9.48 -17.90
N GLY A 99 -3.02 8.41 -17.94
CA GLY A 99 -1.70 8.36 -18.56
C GLY A 99 -0.55 8.82 -17.67
N ARG A 100 -0.81 9.34 -16.46
CA ARG A 100 0.27 9.75 -15.54
C ARG A 100 1.07 8.52 -15.07
N PRO A 101 2.42 8.55 -15.12
CA PRO A 101 3.22 7.48 -14.57
C PRO A 101 3.25 7.57 -13.03
N ILE A 102 3.26 6.41 -12.37
CA ILE A 102 3.53 6.28 -10.93
C ILE A 102 4.57 5.20 -10.69
N LYS A 103 5.26 5.30 -9.56
CA LYS A 103 6.19 4.30 -9.03
C LYS A 103 5.44 3.40 -8.04
N LEU A 104 5.53 2.10 -8.24
CA LEU A 104 5.04 1.10 -7.29
C LEU A 104 6.22 0.41 -6.62
N LEU A 105 6.40 0.66 -5.33
CA LEU A 105 7.33 -0.10 -4.50
C LEU A 105 6.67 -1.42 -4.09
N ASN A 106 7.17 -2.51 -4.63
CA ASN A 106 6.81 -3.87 -4.24
C ASN A 106 7.66 -4.32 -3.07
N LEU A 107 7.04 -4.56 -1.94
CA LEU A 107 7.71 -4.91 -0.70
C LEU A 107 7.31 -6.34 -0.29
N PRO A 108 8.28 -7.25 -0.10
CA PRO A 108 8.04 -8.54 0.52
C PRO A 108 7.37 -8.41 1.89
N LEU A 109 6.47 -9.35 2.23
CA LEU A 109 5.75 -9.36 3.52
C LEU A 109 6.67 -9.18 4.74
N CYS A 110 7.83 -9.83 4.74
CA CYS A 110 8.80 -9.76 5.84
C CYS A 110 9.45 -8.39 6.03
N LEU A 111 9.25 -7.45 5.10
CA LEU A 111 9.79 -6.10 5.15
C LEU A 111 8.73 -5.05 5.54
N SER A 112 7.50 -5.46 5.88
CA SER A 112 6.39 -4.56 6.22
C SER A 112 6.74 -3.54 7.32
N ALA A 113 7.42 -3.96 8.39
CA ALA A 113 7.87 -3.06 9.46
C ALA A 113 8.99 -2.08 9.05
N LYS A 114 9.59 -2.26 7.87
CA LYS A 114 10.62 -1.37 7.30
C LYS A 114 10.10 -0.52 6.13
N VAL A 115 8.77 -0.44 5.95
CA VAL A 115 8.17 0.23 4.79
C VAL A 115 8.64 1.68 4.64
N ARG A 116 8.91 2.40 5.74
CA ARG A 116 9.37 3.80 5.70
C ARG A 116 10.81 3.91 5.20
N GLU A 117 11.70 3.03 5.66
CA GLU A 117 13.11 3.00 5.27
C GLU A 117 13.27 2.63 3.79
N TYR A 118 12.47 1.66 3.33
CA TYR A 118 12.46 1.29 1.91
C TYR A 118 11.80 2.37 1.05
N ALA A 119 10.75 3.04 1.54
CA ALA A 119 10.18 4.20 0.85
C ALA A 119 11.22 5.32 0.72
N ASP A 120 11.94 5.68 1.79
CA ASP A 120 13.00 6.69 1.75
C ASP A 120 14.08 6.33 0.70
N HIS A 121 14.53 5.07 0.69
CA HIS A 121 15.57 4.62 -0.25
C HIS A 121 15.11 4.60 -1.72
N PHE A 122 13.97 3.96 -2.00
CA PHE A 122 13.51 3.74 -3.39
C PHE A 122 12.86 4.96 -4.02
N PHE A 123 12.31 5.86 -3.21
CA PHE A 123 11.70 7.10 -3.69
C PHE A 123 12.62 8.32 -3.59
N ALA A 124 13.80 8.19 -2.99
CA ALA A 124 14.76 9.26 -2.76
C ALA A 124 14.15 10.47 -1.99
N LEU A 125 13.56 10.18 -0.82
CA LEU A 125 12.88 11.14 0.07
C LEU A 125 13.80 11.74 1.15
#